data_AF-A0A7R8D2Z6-F1
#
_entry.id   AF-A0A7R8D2Z6-F1
#
_cell.length_a   1.000
_cell.length_b   1.000
_cell.length_c   1.000
_cell.angle_alpha   90.00
_cell.angle_beta   90.00
_cell.angle_gamma   90.00
#
_symmetry.space_group_name_H-M   'P 1'
#
loop_
_entity.id
_entity.type
_entity.pdbx_description
1 polymer ?
#
loop_
_entity_poly.entity_id
_entity_poly.type
_entity_poly.pdbx_seq_one_letter_code
_entity_poly.pdbx_strand_id
1 'polypeptide(L)'
;MKPKIIVRWITNTDGLDSTQACDALFVISSLSFTDKILIQKLVDIAANDVDEQVCNELFLVSKMTSYEEVTEKIVEERRVGVWLDIVWSLSLLGFSNQNLLESVLNEDFIDKIINKSDCKNVGQIRKLLNINAIAQFIDKEYKGPTIDMAGSPFALFASPPNHAKVYPDTGMGFCIGAEAVIHKKSLQPMDIKRYGIFGVPTQENYTSLPDDFERLAMVPAGYLDCNHNGSFGGILDLKIRLLKSRGFKVLVIPRVEILALPFKTDKVKHVAKIFKKVMS
;
A
#
# COMPACT_ATOMS: atom_id res chain seq x y z
N MET A 1 -19.06 9.56 26.04
CA MET A 1 -18.14 8.60 26.73
C MET A 1 -16.91 8.44 25.85
N LYS A 2 -15.74 9.01 26.21
CA LYS A 2 -14.50 8.75 25.44
C LYS A 2 -14.06 7.30 25.71
N PRO A 3 -13.76 6.48 24.68
CA PRO A 3 -13.28 5.11 24.85
C PRO A 3 -12.05 5.07 25.78
N LYS A 4 -12.00 4.10 26.71
CA LYS A 4 -10.91 3.95 27.70
C LYS A 4 -9.50 3.87 27.08
N ILE A 5 -9.38 3.42 25.84
CA ILE A 5 -8.12 3.40 25.09
C ILE A 5 -7.65 4.82 24.77
N ILE A 6 -8.56 5.73 24.42
CA ILE A 6 -8.26 7.10 23.97
C ILE A 6 -7.80 7.99 25.13
N VAL A 7 -8.36 7.80 26.32
CA VAL A 7 -7.87 8.48 27.54
C VAL A 7 -6.42 8.07 27.83
N ARG A 8 -6.06 6.81 27.54
CA ARG A 8 -4.71 6.27 27.76
C ARG A 8 -3.68 6.82 26.76
N TRP A 9 -4.09 7.19 25.54
CA TRP A 9 -3.19 7.84 24.56
C TRP A 9 -2.90 9.30 24.94
N ILE A 10 -3.92 10.05 25.37
CA ILE A 10 -3.77 11.47 25.78
C ILE A 10 -2.82 11.63 26.97
N THR A 11 -2.76 10.63 27.86
CA THR A 11 -1.92 10.64 29.07
C THR A 11 -0.55 9.98 28.89
N ASN A 12 -0.22 9.45 27.71
CA ASN A 12 0.97 8.61 27.52
C ASN A 12 1.67 8.90 26.19
N THR A 13 1.58 10.14 25.72
CA THR A 13 2.38 10.66 24.58
C THR A 13 3.84 10.90 24.96
N ASP A 14 4.15 10.92 26.25
CA ASP A 14 5.50 11.16 26.77
C ASP A 14 6.40 9.98 26.36
N GLY A 15 7.41 10.26 25.53
CA GLY A 15 8.38 9.27 25.03
C GLY A 15 8.08 8.67 23.66
N LEU A 16 7.08 9.18 22.92
CA LEU A 16 6.93 8.86 21.49
C LEU A 16 8.04 9.53 20.68
N ASP A 17 8.63 8.79 19.73
CA ASP A 17 9.52 9.37 18.71
C ASP A 17 8.74 9.94 17.50
N SER A 18 9.42 10.70 16.63
CA SER A 18 8.79 11.31 15.44
C SER A 18 8.11 10.30 14.51
N THR A 19 8.66 9.09 14.39
CA THR A 19 8.09 8.04 13.52
C THR A 19 6.80 7.51 14.12
N GLN A 20 6.80 7.24 15.43
CA GLN A 20 5.63 6.80 16.18
C GLN A 20 4.53 7.87 16.20
N ALA A 21 4.90 9.15 16.26
CA ALA A 21 3.96 10.26 16.19
C ALA A 21 3.30 10.37 14.81
N CYS A 22 4.07 10.21 13.72
CA CYS A 22 3.54 10.14 12.35
C CYS A 22 2.61 8.93 12.15
N ASP A 23 2.99 7.75 12.65
CA ASP A 23 2.15 6.55 12.60
C ASP A 23 0.83 6.76 13.39
N ALA A 24 0.91 7.41 14.55
CA ALA A 24 -0.26 7.75 15.35
C ALA A 24 -1.20 8.74 14.63
N LEU A 25 -0.65 9.76 13.96
CA LEU A 25 -1.42 10.70 13.14
C LEU A 25 -2.13 9.99 11.99
N PHE A 26 -1.45 9.07 11.31
CA PHE A 26 -2.03 8.26 10.24
C PHE A 26 -3.20 7.38 10.75
N VAL A 27 -3.02 6.72 11.90
CA VAL A 27 -4.06 5.90 12.52
C VAL A 27 -5.26 6.74 12.95
N ILE A 28 -5.02 7.89 13.56
CA ILE A 28 -6.08 8.83 14.00
C ILE A 28 -6.88 9.36 12.80
N SER A 29 -6.20 9.69 11.70
CA SER A 29 -6.85 10.09 10.43
C SER A 29 -7.75 8.96 9.89
N SER A 30 -7.22 7.73 9.86
CA SER A 30 -7.96 6.54 9.39
C SER A 30 -9.21 6.23 10.24
N LEU A 31 -9.22 6.67 11.50
CA LEU A 31 -10.34 6.50 12.43
C LEU A 31 -11.32 7.69 12.44
N SER A 32 -11.14 8.69 11.56
CA SER A 32 -11.91 9.94 11.53
C SER A 32 -11.93 10.64 12.90
N PHE A 33 -10.84 10.53 13.65
CA PHE A 33 -10.75 11.06 15.00
C PHE A 33 -10.19 12.48 14.97
N THR A 34 -10.95 13.45 15.49
CA THR A 34 -10.69 14.90 15.30
C THR A 34 -10.37 15.63 16.61
N ASP A 35 -9.74 14.96 17.57
CA ASP A 35 -9.34 15.61 18.83
C ASP A 35 -8.13 16.52 18.60
N LYS A 36 -8.42 17.82 18.45
CA LYS A 36 -7.42 18.84 18.12
C LYS A 36 -6.24 18.88 19.09
N ILE A 37 -6.46 18.57 20.37
CA ILE A 37 -5.40 18.61 21.39
C ILE A 37 -4.42 17.46 21.17
N LEU A 38 -4.94 16.26 20.91
CA LEU A 38 -4.09 15.10 20.65
C LEU A 38 -3.34 15.22 19.32
N ILE A 39 -4.05 15.70 18.29
CA ILE A 39 -3.43 15.96 16.98
C ILE A 39 -2.28 16.95 17.17
N GLN A 40 -2.54 18.11 17.81
CA GLN A 40 -1.51 19.10 18.07
C GLN A 40 -0.30 18.50 18.78
N LYS A 41 -0.50 17.77 19.87
CA LYS A 41 0.58 17.10 20.60
C LYS A 41 1.40 16.13 19.75
N LEU A 42 0.75 15.34 18.90
CA LEU A 42 1.45 14.39 18.04
C LEU A 42 2.23 15.11 16.93
N VAL A 43 1.68 16.19 16.38
CA VAL A 43 2.45 17.00 15.43
C VAL A 43 3.62 17.70 16.15
N ASP A 44 3.42 18.20 17.38
CA ASP A 44 4.49 18.76 18.20
C ASP A 44 5.60 17.72 18.47
N ILE A 45 5.26 16.46 18.76
CA ILE A 45 6.25 15.38 18.93
C ILE A 45 6.95 15.03 17.61
N ALA A 46 6.21 14.94 16.50
CA ALA A 46 6.79 14.74 15.18
C ALA A 46 7.75 15.87 14.79
N ALA A 47 7.47 17.09 15.29
CA ALA A 47 8.30 18.27 15.09
C ALA A 47 9.39 18.46 16.14
N ASN A 48 9.29 17.88 17.34
CA ASN A 48 10.28 18.02 18.42
C ASN A 48 11.62 17.32 18.11
N ASP A 49 11.68 16.43 17.11
CA ASP A 49 12.95 15.97 16.49
C ASP A 49 13.60 17.07 15.61
N VAL A 50 13.01 18.28 15.59
CA VAL A 50 13.48 19.51 14.95
C VAL A 50 13.44 20.62 16.01
N ASP A 51 14.52 20.73 16.78
CA ASP A 51 14.90 21.77 17.78
C ASP A 51 13.80 22.70 18.35
N GLU A 52 13.70 22.72 19.69
CA GLU A 52 12.66 23.23 20.62
C GLU A 52 12.16 24.68 20.38
N GLN A 53 12.78 25.42 19.46
CA GLN A 53 12.38 26.76 19.05
C GLN A 53 11.26 26.77 17.97
N VAL A 54 10.89 25.62 17.39
CA VAL A 54 9.90 25.51 16.29
C VAL A 54 8.47 25.19 16.79
N CYS A 55 8.31 24.72 18.03
CA CYS A 55 7.03 24.18 18.52
C CYS A 55 5.93 25.22 18.81
N ASN A 56 6.27 26.52 18.91
CA ASN A 56 5.24 27.57 18.93
C ASN A 56 4.69 27.91 17.53
N GLU A 57 5.25 27.32 16.46
CA GLU A 57 4.86 27.59 15.08
C GLU A 57 4.01 26.49 14.43
N LEU A 58 3.54 25.47 15.14
CA LEU A 58 2.68 24.45 14.52
C LEU A 58 1.23 24.88 14.29
N PHE A 59 0.77 25.90 15.02
CA PHE A 59 -0.40 26.68 14.63
C PHE A 59 -0.11 27.57 13.39
N LEU A 60 1.17 27.89 13.14
CA LEU A 60 1.70 28.59 11.96
C LEU A 60 2.08 27.65 10.80
N VAL A 61 2.13 26.32 10.96
CA VAL A 61 2.44 25.38 9.84
C VAL A 61 1.35 25.41 8.76
N SER A 62 0.11 25.78 9.12
CA SER A 62 -0.95 26.13 8.14
C SER A 62 -0.65 27.40 7.32
N LYS A 63 0.33 28.21 7.75
CA LYS A 63 0.84 29.44 7.11
C LYS A 63 2.25 29.30 6.54
N MET A 64 2.90 28.13 6.64
CA MET A 64 4.23 27.94 6.07
C MET A 64 4.20 28.04 4.55
N THR A 65 5.16 28.79 4.02
CA THR A 65 5.26 29.17 2.59
C THR A 65 6.51 28.61 1.92
N SER A 66 7.52 28.12 2.65
CA SER A 66 8.78 27.68 2.04
C SER A 66 9.37 26.40 2.65
N TYR A 67 10.06 25.64 1.80
CA TYR A 67 10.79 24.41 2.09
C TYR A 67 12.07 24.70 2.90
N GLU A 68 12.63 25.89 2.71
CA GLU A 68 13.91 26.34 3.24
C GLU A 68 13.85 26.56 4.75
N GLU A 69 12.79 27.21 5.26
CA GLU A 69 12.62 27.52 6.69
C GLU A 69 12.54 26.27 7.58
N VAL A 70 11.98 25.17 7.08
CA VAL A 70 11.79 23.92 7.85
C VAL A 70 13.01 23.02 7.78
N THR A 71 13.75 23.08 6.68
CA THR A 71 14.77 22.07 6.40
C THR A 71 16.16 22.44 6.90
N GLU A 72 16.44 23.69 7.26
CA GLU A 72 17.74 24.12 7.81
C GLU A 72 18.21 23.29 9.01
N LYS A 73 17.28 22.79 9.83
CA LYS A 73 17.57 22.01 11.05
C LYS A 73 17.61 20.49 10.85
N ILE A 74 17.19 19.99 9.69
CA ILE A 74 17.18 18.55 9.38
C ILE A 74 18.52 18.16 8.77
N VAL A 75 19.04 16.96 9.09
CA VAL A 75 20.23 16.40 8.45
C VAL A 75 20.00 16.36 6.93
N GLU A 76 20.93 16.94 6.16
CA GLU A 76 20.77 17.23 4.73
C GLU A 76 20.27 16.03 3.91
N GLU A 77 20.76 14.84 4.24
CA GLU A 77 20.40 13.58 3.58
C GLU A 77 18.94 13.16 3.78
N ARG A 78 18.28 13.59 4.86
CA ARG A 78 16.89 13.24 5.20
C ARG A 78 15.86 14.31 4.86
N ARG A 79 16.30 15.54 4.56
CA ARG A 79 15.44 16.72 4.32
C ARG A 79 14.29 16.46 3.35
N VAL A 80 14.59 15.84 2.21
CA VAL A 80 13.61 15.60 1.14
C VAL A 80 12.53 14.60 1.58
N GLY A 81 12.92 13.49 2.20
CA GLY A 81 11.97 12.46 2.65
C GLY A 81 11.08 12.94 3.80
N VAL A 82 11.67 13.63 4.78
CA VAL A 82 10.93 14.18 5.93
C VAL A 82 9.93 15.24 5.48
N TRP A 83 10.34 16.16 4.60
CA TRP A 83 9.43 17.19 4.09
C TRP A 83 8.25 16.58 3.32
N LEU A 84 8.51 15.59 2.47
CA LEU A 84 7.45 14.87 1.77
C LEU A 84 6.48 14.20 2.74
N ASP A 85 6.97 13.64 3.84
CA ASP A 85 6.15 13.00 4.86
C ASP A 85 5.27 14.00 5.63
N ILE A 86 5.80 15.19 5.93
CA ILE A 86 5.05 16.29 6.53
C ILE A 86 3.93 16.74 5.59
N VAL A 87 4.27 17.10 4.34
CA VAL A 87 3.27 17.58 3.37
C VAL A 87 2.23 16.51 3.09
N TRP A 88 2.62 15.24 2.94
CA TRP A 88 1.69 14.13 2.76
C TRP A 88 0.73 13.98 3.95
N SER A 89 1.24 14.04 5.18
CA SER A 89 0.42 13.91 6.39
C SER A 89 -0.57 15.07 6.53
N LEU A 90 -0.13 16.30 6.27
CA LEU A 90 -1.02 17.47 6.25
C LEU A 90 -2.07 17.37 5.16
N SER A 91 -1.69 16.85 3.98
CA SER A 91 -2.61 16.65 2.86
C SER A 91 -3.67 15.58 3.20
N LEU A 92 -3.28 14.47 3.84
CA LEU A 92 -4.21 13.44 4.33
C LEU A 92 -5.22 13.98 5.36
N LEU A 93 -4.79 14.94 6.18
CA LEU A 93 -5.63 15.56 7.21
C LEU A 93 -6.49 16.71 6.66
N GLY A 94 -6.33 17.08 5.38
CA GLY A 94 -7.04 18.20 4.77
C GLY A 94 -6.54 19.58 5.20
N PHE A 95 -5.30 19.69 5.69
CA PHE A 95 -4.67 20.93 6.13
C PHE A 95 -3.60 21.46 5.17
N SER A 96 -3.33 20.78 4.06
CA SER A 96 -2.41 21.28 3.03
C SER A 96 -3.00 22.51 2.33
N ASN A 97 -2.20 23.58 2.23
CA ASN A 97 -2.51 24.74 1.40
C ASN A 97 -1.78 24.62 0.04
N GLN A 98 -2.08 25.53 -0.90
CA GLN A 98 -1.50 25.50 -2.24
C GLN A 98 0.04 25.58 -2.24
N ASN A 99 0.64 26.37 -1.35
CA ASN A 99 2.10 26.51 -1.25
C ASN A 99 2.75 25.19 -0.82
N LEU A 100 2.14 24.48 0.12
CA LEU A 100 2.63 23.17 0.57
C LEU A 100 2.58 22.15 -0.56
N LEU A 101 1.50 22.12 -1.34
CA LEU A 101 1.37 21.25 -2.51
C LEU A 101 2.45 21.58 -3.57
N GLU A 102 2.62 22.86 -3.89
CA GLU A 102 3.63 23.34 -4.84
C GLU A 102 5.07 23.04 -4.40
N SER A 103 5.35 23.11 -3.09
CA SER A 103 6.69 22.84 -2.54
C SER A 103 7.23 21.43 -2.83
N VAL A 104 6.34 20.47 -3.09
CA VAL A 104 6.71 19.08 -3.41
C VAL A 104 6.36 18.65 -4.83
N LEU A 105 5.48 19.39 -5.52
CA LEU A 105 5.08 19.11 -6.90
C LEU A 105 5.89 19.89 -7.95
N ASN A 106 6.79 20.78 -7.53
CA ASN A 106 7.73 21.42 -8.45
C ASN A 106 8.80 20.44 -8.97
N GLU A 107 9.34 20.74 -10.15
CA GLU A 107 10.30 19.90 -10.86
C GLU A 107 11.56 19.62 -10.01
N ASP A 108 12.10 20.62 -9.33
CA ASP A 108 13.31 20.47 -8.51
C ASP A 108 13.12 19.45 -7.37
N PHE A 109 11.96 19.47 -6.71
CA PHE A 109 11.66 18.52 -5.63
C PHE A 109 11.42 17.11 -6.19
N ILE A 110 10.70 17.02 -7.31
CA ILE A 110 10.45 15.76 -8.00
C ILE A 110 11.77 15.09 -8.40
N ASP A 111 12.70 15.84 -8.98
CA ASP A 111 14.00 15.35 -9.39
C ASP A 111 14.82 14.82 -8.21
N LYS A 112 14.73 15.46 -7.04
CA LYS A 112 15.39 14.98 -5.81
C LYS A 112 14.84 13.62 -5.34
N ILE A 113 13.55 13.34 -5.58
CA ILE A 113 12.91 12.06 -5.27
C ILE A 113 13.28 11.00 -6.30
N ILE A 114 13.26 11.34 -7.60
CA ILE A 114 13.52 10.40 -8.69
C ILE A 114 15.02 10.06 -8.78
N ASN A 115 15.89 11.06 -8.92
CA ASN A 115 17.30 10.87 -9.29
C ASN A 115 18.17 10.30 -8.16
N LYS A 116 17.76 10.42 -6.90
CA LYS A 116 18.41 9.73 -5.77
C LYS A 116 17.97 8.28 -5.61
N SER A 117 17.01 7.79 -6.39
CA SER A 117 16.36 6.51 -6.15
C SER A 117 16.69 5.46 -7.22
N ASP A 118 17.57 4.52 -6.88
CA ASP A 118 17.75 3.24 -7.60
C ASP A 118 16.50 2.34 -7.46
N CYS A 119 15.32 2.81 -7.88
CA CYS A 119 14.04 2.10 -7.78
C CYS A 119 13.61 1.69 -6.36
N LYS A 120 14.35 2.10 -5.31
CA LYS A 120 14.16 1.66 -3.91
C LYS A 120 13.13 2.48 -3.13
N ASN A 121 12.61 3.58 -3.68
CA ASN A 121 11.79 4.54 -2.91
C ASN A 121 10.32 4.61 -3.34
N VAL A 122 9.72 3.46 -3.65
CA VAL A 122 8.31 3.31 -4.07
C VAL A 122 7.34 3.97 -3.07
N GLY A 123 7.66 3.93 -1.77
CA GLY A 123 6.85 4.57 -0.72
C GLY A 123 6.75 6.09 -0.90
N GLN A 124 7.89 6.77 -1.11
CA GLN A 124 7.92 8.21 -1.34
C GLN A 124 7.21 8.58 -2.65
N ILE A 125 7.44 7.84 -3.72
CA ILE A 125 6.75 8.07 -5.00
C ILE A 125 5.23 7.99 -4.82
N ARG A 126 4.72 7.02 -4.06
CA ARG A 126 3.27 6.92 -3.78
C ARG A 126 2.74 8.09 -2.95
N LYS A 127 3.50 8.56 -1.96
CA LYS A 127 3.14 9.76 -1.18
C LYS A 127 3.01 10.98 -2.09
N LEU A 128 3.99 11.19 -2.97
CA LEU A 128 3.98 12.26 -3.97
C LEU A 128 2.76 12.15 -4.92
N LEU A 129 2.44 10.94 -5.39
CA LEU A 129 1.26 10.71 -6.23
C LEU A 129 -0.07 10.97 -5.50
N ASN A 130 -0.15 10.68 -4.20
CA ASN A 130 -1.32 11.03 -3.39
C ASN A 130 -1.48 12.55 -3.28
N ILE A 131 -0.38 13.28 -3.06
CA ILE A 131 -0.39 14.76 -3.01
C ILE A 131 -0.80 15.33 -4.37
N ASN A 132 -0.26 14.81 -5.46
CA ASN A 132 -0.66 15.18 -6.82
C ASN A 132 -2.17 14.94 -7.06
N ALA A 133 -2.70 13.81 -6.59
CA ALA A 133 -4.14 13.52 -6.71
C ALA A 133 -4.99 14.51 -5.89
N ILE A 134 -4.54 14.92 -4.71
CA ILE A 134 -5.21 15.96 -3.91
C ILE A 134 -5.23 17.28 -4.69
N ALA A 135 -4.07 17.70 -5.21
CA ALA A 135 -3.93 18.91 -6.01
C ALA A 135 -4.82 18.93 -7.27
N GLN A 136 -4.95 17.80 -7.98
CA GLN A 136 -5.75 17.72 -9.21
C GLN A 136 -7.25 17.53 -8.96
N PHE A 137 -7.61 16.70 -7.97
CA PHE A 137 -8.97 16.18 -7.85
C PHE A 137 -9.73 16.69 -6.63
N ILE A 138 -9.06 17.12 -5.57
CA ILE A 138 -9.69 17.57 -4.32
C ILE A 138 -9.61 19.08 -4.17
N ASP A 139 -8.40 19.66 -4.23
CA ASP A 139 -8.21 21.10 -4.17
C ASP A 139 -8.52 21.74 -5.54
N LYS A 140 -9.76 22.20 -5.72
CA LYS A 140 -10.23 22.80 -6.97
C LYS A 140 -9.61 24.18 -7.26
N GLU A 141 -9.05 24.81 -6.24
CA GLU A 141 -8.47 26.14 -6.34
C GLU A 141 -6.99 26.10 -6.68
N TYR A 142 -6.32 24.96 -6.49
CA TYR A 142 -4.92 24.77 -6.82
C TYR A 142 -4.63 25.09 -8.31
N LYS A 143 -3.60 25.91 -8.55
CA LYS A 143 -3.12 26.31 -9.89
C LYS A 143 -1.63 26.04 -10.11
N GLY A 144 -0.96 25.43 -9.13
CA GLY A 144 0.47 25.13 -9.20
C GLY A 144 0.79 23.92 -10.09
N PRO A 145 2.06 23.50 -10.12
CA PRO A 145 2.51 22.37 -10.93
C PRO A 145 1.85 21.06 -10.50
N THR A 146 1.62 20.18 -11.48
CA THR A 146 1.10 18.83 -11.24
C THR A 146 1.88 17.82 -12.07
N ILE A 147 1.83 16.56 -11.66
CA ILE A 147 2.47 15.46 -12.37
C ILE A 147 1.49 14.93 -13.42
N ASP A 148 1.86 15.06 -14.70
CA ASP A 148 1.17 14.35 -15.77
C ASP A 148 1.49 12.86 -15.69
N MET A 149 0.44 12.05 -15.56
CA MET A 149 0.58 10.60 -15.51
C MET A 149 0.75 9.99 -16.91
N ALA A 150 0.37 10.71 -17.97
CA ALA A 150 0.52 10.25 -19.34
C ALA A 150 2.00 10.35 -19.76
N GLY A 151 2.69 9.20 -19.81
CA GLY A 151 4.08 9.13 -20.28
C GLY A 151 5.13 9.41 -19.20
N SER A 152 4.76 9.68 -17.95
CA SER A 152 5.74 9.85 -16.88
C SER A 152 6.27 8.52 -16.32
N PRO A 153 7.51 8.49 -15.80
CA PRO A 153 8.08 7.33 -15.11
C PRO A 153 7.19 6.82 -13.95
N PHE A 154 6.31 7.67 -13.43
CA PHE A 154 5.40 7.39 -12.33
C PHE A 154 4.29 6.39 -12.65
N ALA A 155 3.92 6.23 -13.92
CA ALA A 155 2.87 5.28 -14.33
C ALA A 155 3.18 3.83 -13.90
N LEU A 156 4.46 3.47 -13.82
CA LEU A 156 4.93 2.16 -13.37
C LEU A 156 4.75 1.94 -11.86
N PHE A 157 4.74 3.02 -11.07
CA PHE A 157 4.66 2.97 -9.60
C PHE A 157 3.23 3.14 -9.06
N ALA A 158 2.33 3.72 -9.86
CA ALA A 158 0.91 3.90 -9.56
C ALA A 158 0.08 2.61 -9.70
N SER A 159 0.55 1.63 -10.46
CA SER A 159 -0.12 0.34 -10.57
C SER A 159 0.10 -0.47 -9.28
N PRO A 160 -0.92 -1.17 -8.75
CA PRO A 160 -0.69 -2.24 -7.78
C PRO A 160 0.36 -3.19 -8.35
N PRO A 161 1.14 -3.88 -7.51
CA PRO A 161 2.14 -4.83 -7.99
C PRO A 161 1.47 -5.74 -9.03
N ASN A 162 1.93 -5.74 -10.27
CA ASN A 162 1.35 -6.53 -11.37
C ASN A 162 1.60 -8.04 -11.16
N HIS A 163 1.83 -8.47 -9.93
CA HIS A 163 2.25 -9.81 -9.56
C HIS A 163 1.09 -10.78 -9.42
N ALA A 164 -0.13 -10.25 -9.31
CA ALA A 164 -1.33 -11.05 -9.23
C ALA A 164 -2.50 -10.32 -9.91
N LYS A 165 -3.40 -11.10 -10.50
CA LYS A 165 -4.72 -10.63 -10.95
C LYS A 165 -5.77 -11.22 -10.01
N VAL A 166 -6.59 -10.35 -9.44
CA VAL A 166 -7.61 -10.72 -8.44
C VAL A 166 -8.96 -10.91 -9.14
N TYR A 167 -9.71 -11.94 -8.74
CA TYR A 167 -11.00 -12.31 -9.31
C TYR A 167 -11.04 -12.49 -10.84
N PRO A 168 -10.08 -13.20 -11.48
CA PRO A 168 -10.15 -13.42 -12.92
C PRO A 168 -11.26 -14.43 -13.29
N ASP A 169 -11.93 -14.17 -14.42
CA ASP A 169 -12.79 -15.13 -15.10
C ASP A 169 -11.92 -16.15 -15.84
N THR A 170 -12.12 -17.43 -15.54
CA THR A 170 -11.30 -18.50 -16.12
C THR A 170 -11.68 -18.87 -17.56
N GLY A 171 -12.84 -18.44 -18.05
CA GLY A 171 -13.45 -18.93 -19.29
C GLY A 171 -13.92 -20.39 -19.22
N MET A 172 -13.86 -21.02 -18.04
CA MET A 172 -14.27 -22.41 -17.79
C MET A 172 -15.59 -22.47 -16.98
N GLY A 173 -16.35 -21.37 -16.95
CA GLY A 173 -17.62 -21.28 -16.22
C GLY A 173 -17.49 -20.99 -14.72
N PHE A 174 -16.34 -20.50 -14.26
CA PHE A 174 -16.14 -20.05 -12.88
C PHE A 174 -15.03 -19.00 -12.76
N CYS A 175 -15.08 -18.19 -11.68
CA CYS A 175 -13.99 -17.30 -11.28
C CYS A 175 -13.15 -17.93 -10.17
N ILE A 176 -11.90 -17.47 -10.04
CA ILE A 176 -11.01 -17.82 -8.92
C ILE A 176 -10.71 -16.58 -8.08
N GLY A 177 -10.18 -16.74 -6.87
CA GLY A 177 -9.90 -15.60 -5.98
C GLY A 177 -8.74 -14.75 -6.48
N ALA A 178 -7.67 -15.38 -6.97
CA ALA A 178 -6.54 -14.70 -7.59
C ALA A 178 -5.73 -15.66 -8.46
N GLU A 179 -4.98 -15.10 -9.41
CA GLU A 179 -3.91 -15.78 -10.14
C GLU A 179 -2.58 -15.04 -9.93
N ALA A 180 -1.47 -15.77 -9.97
CA ALA A 180 -0.12 -15.23 -9.86
C ALA A 180 0.88 -16.09 -10.64
N VAL A 181 2.07 -15.52 -10.90
CA VAL A 181 3.23 -16.24 -11.42
C VAL A 181 4.34 -16.21 -10.37
N ILE A 182 4.85 -17.37 -9.98
CA ILE A 182 5.78 -17.53 -8.86
C ILE A 182 7.04 -18.26 -9.31
N HIS A 183 8.21 -17.78 -8.89
CA HIS A 183 9.46 -18.50 -9.07
C HIS A 183 9.51 -19.74 -8.17
N LYS A 184 9.79 -20.93 -8.74
CA LYS A 184 9.78 -22.23 -8.05
C LYS A 184 10.62 -22.26 -6.77
N LYS A 185 11.88 -21.80 -6.86
CA LYS A 185 12.84 -21.84 -5.74
C LYS A 185 12.73 -20.68 -4.73
N SER A 186 12.74 -19.44 -5.22
CA SER A 186 12.75 -18.26 -4.34
C SER A 186 11.38 -17.90 -3.77
N LEU A 187 10.30 -18.48 -4.33
CA LEU A 187 8.91 -18.15 -4.04
C LEU A 187 8.56 -16.67 -4.25
N GLN A 188 9.41 -15.95 -4.97
CA GLN A 188 9.17 -14.55 -5.32
C GLN A 188 8.16 -14.46 -6.46
N PRO A 189 7.23 -13.49 -6.39
CA PRO A 189 6.27 -13.27 -7.46
C PRO A 189 6.90 -12.57 -8.66
N MET A 190 6.29 -12.74 -9.84
CA MET A 190 6.68 -12.12 -11.11
C MET A 190 5.52 -11.34 -11.72
N ASP A 191 5.82 -10.31 -12.54
CA ASP A 191 4.81 -9.53 -13.28
C ASP A 191 3.98 -10.44 -14.23
N ILE A 192 2.67 -10.42 -14.05
CA ILE A 192 1.67 -11.23 -14.77
C ILE A 192 1.26 -10.62 -16.11
N LYS A 193 1.42 -9.31 -16.33
CA LYS A 193 0.98 -8.62 -17.57
C LYS A 193 1.65 -9.21 -18.81
N ARG A 194 2.87 -9.70 -18.66
CA ARG A 194 3.65 -10.31 -19.76
C ARG A 194 3.14 -11.69 -20.17
N TYR A 195 2.50 -12.43 -19.27
CA TYR A 195 2.19 -13.86 -19.47
C TYR A 195 0.70 -14.19 -19.46
N GLY A 196 -0.15 -13.16 -19.65
CA GLY A 196 -1.60 -13.14 -19.52
C GLY A 196 -2.26 -14.52 -19.57
N ILE A 197 -2.98 -14.89 -18.50
CA ILE A 197 -3.47 -16.26 -18.32
C ILE A 197 -4.97 -16.36 -18.58
N PHE A 198 -5.76 -15.64 -17.78
CA PHE A 198 -7.21 -15.67 -17.84
C PHE A 198 -7.76 -14.32 -18.33
N GLY A 199 -8.40 -14.33 -19.50
CA GLY A 199 -9.14 -13.18 -20.04
C GLY A 199 -8.28 -11.95 -20.40
N VAL A 200 -6.98 -12.12 -20.63
CA VAL A 200 -6.13 -11.06 -21.20
C VAL A 200 -5.45 -11.64 -22.42
N PRO A 201 -5.60 -11.06 -23.63
CA PRO A 201 -4.80 -11.43 -24.78
C PRO A 201 -3.31 -11.33 -24.41
N THR A 202 -2.54 -12.39 -24.62
CA THR A 202 -1.07 -12.33 -24.53
C THR A 202 -0.58 -11.20 -25.41
N GLN A 203 0.28 -10.32 -24.87
CA GLN A 203 1.10 -9.47 -25.74
C GLN A 203 1.96 -10.42 -26.59
N GLU A 204 1.96 -10.21 -27.91
CA GLU A 204 2.28 -11.17 -28.97
C GLU A 204 3.65 -11.88 -28.87
N ASN A 205 4.52 -11.49 -27.94
CA ASN A 205 5.91 -11.95 -27.83
C ASN A 205 6.24 -12.87 -26.64
N TYR A 206 5.31 -13.10 -25.69
CA TYR A 206 5.58 -13.92 -24.48
C TYR A 206 4.47 -14.95 -24.24
N THR A 207 4.43 -15.99 -25.07
CA THR A 207 3.38 -17.02 -25.03
C THR A 207 3.66 -18.15 -24.02
N SER A 208 4.92 -18.44 -23.70
CA SER A 208 5.31 -19.50 -22.76
C SER A 208 5.89 -18.95 -21.46
N LEU A 209 5.48 -19.52 -20.34
CA LEU A 209 6.07 -19.22 -19.03
C LEU A 209 7.50 -19.81 -18.97
N PRO A 210 8.51 -19.10 -18.43
CA PRO A 210 9.85 -19.67 -18.27
C PRO A 210 9.87 -20.86 -17.31
N ASP A 211 10.79 -21.80 -17.53
CA ASP A 211 10.84 -23.09 -16.81
C ASP A 211 11.00 -22.97 -15.29
N ASP A 212 11.65 -21.91 -14.80
CA ASP A 212 11.84 -21.69 -13.36
C ASP A 212 10.60 -21.13 -12.64
N PHE A 213 9.49 -20.95 -13.36
CA PHE A 213 8.28 -20.32 -12.86
C PHE A 213 7.06 -21.25 -12.97
N GLU A 214 6.08 -21.00 -12.12
CA GLU A 214 4.79 -21.69 -12.14
C GLU A 214 3.63 -20.72 -12.05
N ARG A 215 2.51 -21.12 -12.67
CA ARG A 215 1.23 -20.43 -12.55
C ARG A 215 0.52 -20.91 -11.29
N LEU A 216 0.07 -19.99 -10.46
CA LEU A 216 -0.67 -20.28 -9.24
C LEU A 216 -2.09 -19.74 -9.36
N ALA A 217 -3.08 -20.58 -9.05
CA ALA A 217 -4.48 -20.22 -8.92
C ALA A 217 -4.92 -20.36 -7.46
N MET A 218 -5.43 -19.28 -6.86
CA MET A 218 -6.00 -19.28 -5.52
C MET A 218 -7.51 -19.48 -5.61
N VAL A 219 -8.02 -20.54 -4.97
CA VAL A 219 -9.44 -20.90 -4.96
C VAL A 219 -9.97 -20.86 -3.53
N PRO A 220 -10.73 -19.82 -3.14
CA PRO A 220 -11.46 -19.82 -1.88
C PRO A 220 -12.55 -20.91 -1.93
N ALA A 221 -12.53 -21.83 -0.97
CA ALA A 221 -13.56 -22.87 -0.84
C ALA A 221 -14.60 -22.45 0.21
N GLY A 222 -15.85 -22.26 -0.23
CA GLY A 222 -16.97 -21.92 0.62
C GLY A 222 -17.53 -23.13 1.37
N TYR A 223 -18.55 -22.89 2.22
CA TYR A 223 -19.24 -23.96 2.94
C TYR A 223 -19.88 -24.98 2.00
N LEU A 224 -20.46 -24.53 0.88
CA LEU A 224 -21.09 -25.39 -0.13
C LEU A 224 -20.08 -26.19 -0.96
N ASP A 225 -18.80 -25.84 -0.89
CA ASP A 225 -17.73 -26.54 -1.61
C ASP A 225 -17.10 -27.67 -0.76
N CYS A 226 -17.52 -27.83 0.50
CA CYS A 226 -16.93 -28.78 1.45
C CYS A 226 -17.95 -29.83 1.90
N ASN A 227 -17.54 -31.09 1.91
CA ASN A 227 -18.31 -32.19 2.47
C ASN A 227 -18.14 -32.24 3.99
N HIS A 228 -19.05 -32.92 4.69
CA HIS A 228 -19.05 -33.02 6.14
C HIS A 228 -17.78 -33.65 6.74
N ASN A 229 -17.10 -34.50 5.97
CA ASN A 229 -15.84 -35.16 6.36
C ASN A 229 -14.59 -34.31 6.03
N GLY A 230 -14.74 -33.06 5.60
CA GLY A 230 -13.64 -32.17 5.23
C GLY A 230 -13.07 -32.37 3.82
N SER A 231 -13.59 -33.31 3.04
CA SER A 231 -13.26 -33.42 1.61
C SER A 231 -13.97 -32.34 0.78
N PHE A 232 -13.55 -32.14 -0.47
CA PHE A 232 -14.18 -31.18 -1.37
C PHE A 232 -15.38 -31.78 -2.09
N GLY A 233 -16.42 -30.95 -2.29
CA GLY A 233 -17.57 -31.29 -3.11
C GLY A 233 -17.20 -31.37 -4.60
N GLY A 234 -18.05 -32.02 -5.39
CA GLY A 234 -17.76 -32.34 -6.81
C GLY A 234 -17.49 -31.11 -7.69
N ILE A 235 -18.14 -29.97 -7.42
CA ILE A 235 -17.89 -28.72 -8.16
C ILE A 235 -16.50 -28.17 -7.88
N LEU A 236 -16.06 -28.15 -6.62
CA LEU A 236 -14.70 -27.69 -6.28
C LEU A 236 -13.65 -28.65 -6.82
N ASP A 237 -13.87 -29.96 -6.73
CA ASP A 237 -12.99 -30.96 -7.33
C ASP A 237 -12.84 -30.75 -8.85
N LEU A 238 -13.94 -30.53 -9.56
CA LEU A 238 -13.93 -30.21 -11.00
C LEU A 238 -13.12 -28.94 -11.30
N LYS A 239 -13.33 -27.85 -10.55
CA LYS A 239 -12.56 -26.60 -10.69
C LYS A 239 -11.07 -26.85 -10.53
N ILE A 240 -10.67 -27.60 -9.50
CA ILE A 240 -9.26 -27.94 -9.23
C ILE A 240 -8.66 -28.73 -10.40
N ARG A 241 -9.37 -29.73 -10.92
CA ARG A 241 -8.88 -30.54 -12.06
C ARG A 241 -8.75 -29.73 -13.33
N LEU A 242 -9.71 -28.85 -13.63
CA LEU A 242 -9.66 -27.95 -14.79
C LEU A 242 -8.51 -26.94 -14.72
N LEU A 243 -8.23 -26.38 -13.53
CA LEU A 243 -7.07 -25.50 -13.35
C LEU A 243 -5.75 -26.25 -13.52
N LYS A 244 -5.63 -27.45 -12.93
CA LYS A 244 -4.44 -28.30 -13.07
C LYS A 244 -4.19 -28.72 -14.51
N SER A 245 -5.24 -29.04 -15.28
CA SER A 245 -5.09 -29.40 -16.70
C SER A 245 -4.61 -28.22 -17.56
N ARG A 246 -4.86 -26.97 -17.12
CA ARG A 246 -4.28 -25.75 -17.72
C ARG A 246 -2.88 -25.40 -17.19
N GLY A 247 -2.24 -26.27 -16.41
CA GLY A 247 -0.87 -26.08 -15.93
C GLY A 247 -0.75 -25.21 -14.67
N PHE A 248 -1.82 -25.02 -13.90
CA PHE A 248 -1.76 -24.29 -12.64
C PHE A 248 -1.45 -25.21 -11.46
N LYS A 249 -0.60 -24.71 -10.55
CA LYS A 249 -0.67 -25.08 -9.14
C LYS A 249 -1.92 -24.46 -8.53
N VAL A 250 -2.65 -25.22 -7.72
CA VAL A 250 -3.94 -24.78 -7.16
C VAL A 250 -3.81 -24.67 -5.64
N LEU A 251 -3.90 -23.44 -5.15
CA LEU A 251 -3.97 -23.10 -3.74
C LEU A 251 -5.43 -23.00 -3.31
N VAL A 252 -5.97 -24.07 -2.72
CA VAL A 252 -7.31 -24.06 -2.15
C VAL A 252 -7.25 -23.47 -0.74
N ILE A 253 -8.10 -22.50 -0.43
CA ILE A 253 -8.20 -21.87 0.89
C ILE A 253 -9.58 -22.16 1.48
N PRO A 254 -9.71 -23.15 2.37
CA PRO A 254 -10.99 -23.47 3.01
C PRO A 254 -11.43 -22.35 3.94
N ARG A 255 -12.63 -21.81 3.68
CA ARG A 255 -13.22 -20.73 4.50
C ARG A 255 -13.36 -21.15 5.97
N VAL A 256 -13.71 -22.42 6.21
CA VAL A 256 -13.88 -22.98 7.57
C VAL A 256 -12.58 -22.89 8.37
N GLU A 257 -11.46 -23.27 7.77
CA GLU A 257 -10.15 -23.22 8.42
C GLU A 257 -9.73 -21.78 8.74
N ILE A 258 -9.98 -20.84 7.82
CA ILE A 258 -9.65 -19.43 8.03
C ILE A 258 -10.53 -18.79 9.11
N LEU A 259 -11.80 -19.16 9.20
CA LEU A 259 -12.71 -18.65 10.22
C LEU A 259 -12.44 -19.22 11.61
N ALA A 260 -11.92 -20.44 11.71
CA ALA A 260 -11.53 -21.05 12.98
C ALA A 260 -10.34 -20.34 13.64
N LEU A 261 -9.57 -19.56 12.89
CA LEU A 261 -8.41 -18.83 13.40
C LEU A 261 -8.82 -17.44 13.93
N PRO A 262 -8.55 -17.12 15.21
CA PRO A 262 -9.02 -15.87 15.82
C PRO A 262 -8.25 -14.64 15.32
N PHE A 263 -6.93 -14.75 15.16
CA PHE A 263 -6.07 -13.61 14.84
C PHE A 263 -5.70 -13.54 13.36
N LYS A 264 -5.57 -12.31 12.83
CA LYS A 264 -5.13 -12.08 11.45
C LYS A 264 -3.75 -12.69 11.18
N THR A 265 -2.83 -12.61 12.14
CA THR A 265 -1.48 -13.20 12.05
C THR A 265 -1.52 -14.70 11.84
N ASP A 266 -2.44 -15.40 12.49
CA ASP A 266 -2.56 -16.86 12.38
C ASP A 266 -3.15 -17.26 11.05
N LYS A 267 -4.12 -16.50 10.54
CA LYS A 267 -4.65 -16.66 9.17
C LYS A 267 -3.56 -16.53 8.13
N VAL A 268 -2.69 -15.52 8.26
CA VAL A 268 -1.55 -15.32 7.36
C VAL A 268 -0.57 -16.49 7.44
N LYS A 269 -0.20 -16.94 8.65
CA LYS A 269 0.68 -18.11 8.84
C LYS A 269 0.08 -19.39 8.26
N HIS A 270 -1.22 -19.59 8.42
CA HIS A 270 -1.93 -20.75 7.88
C HIS A 270 -1.91 -20.76 6.35
N VAL A 271 -2.29 -19.65 5.72
CA VAL A 271 -2.23 -19.51 4.25
C VAL A 271 -0.79 -19.69 3.74
N ALA A 272 0.21 -19.13 4.42
CA ALA A 272 1.61 -19.31 4.06
C ALA A 272 2.06 -20.77 4.14
N LYS A 273 1.56 -21.56 5.10
CA LYS A 273 1.81 -23.00 5.20
C LYS A 273 1.21 -23.77 4.02
N ILE A 274 -0.04 -23.47 3.65
CA ILE A 274 -0.69 -24.10 2.49
C ILE A 274 0.07 -23.74 1.21
N PHE A 275 0.42 -22.46 1.03
CA PHE A 275 1.20 -21.99 -0.11
C PHE A 275 2.53 -22.74 -0.26
N LYS A 276 3.33 -22.84 0.81
CA LYS A 276 4.60 -23.58 0.78
C LYS A 276 4.42 -25.05 0.39
N LYS A 277 3.35 -25.70 0.88
CA LYS A 277 3.02 -27.10 0.54
C LYS A 277 2.62 -27.27 -0.93
N VAL A 278 1.98 -26.28 -1.53
CA VAL A 278 1.55 -26.32 -2.94
C VAL A 278 2.73 -26.07 -3.89
N MET A 279 3.67 -25.22 -3.47
CA MET A 279 4.85 -24.83 -4.25
C MET A 279 6.05 -25.78 -4.08
N SER A 280 6.07 -26.63 -3.05
CA SER A 280 7.04 -27.73 -2.90
C SER A 280 6.73 -28.89 -3.83
#